data_AF-A0ABD2P0S8-F1
#
_entry.id   AF-A0ABD2P0S8-F1
#
_cell.length_a   1.000
_cell.length_b   1.000
_cell.length_c   1.000
_cell.angle_alpha   90.00
_cell.angle_beta   90.00
_cell.angle_gamma   90.00
#
_symmetry.space_group_name_H-M   'P 1'
#
loop_
_entity.id
_entity.type
_entity.pdbx_description
1 polymer ?
#
loop_
_entity_poly.entity_id
_entity_poly.type
_entity_poly.pdbx_seq_one_letter_code
_entity_poly.pdbx_strand_id
1 'polypeptide(L)'
;MYPEKMKITFIIYFVLLINVVFSKPLGSTQEITTESSEEIEKKITACEQDCAITMDYQQKCGTDGKTYVNQSLVDCRDTCGKPYGRRVHTASQGPCPKKTS
;
A
#
# COMPACT_ATOMS: atom_id res chain seq x y z
N MET A 1 57.13 -10.20 19.54
CA MET A 1 56.55 -9.68 20.80
C MET A 1 55.71 -8.45 20.47
N TYR A 2 54.50 -8.65 19.96
CA TYR A 2 53.54 -7.59 19.65
C TYR A 2 52.84 -7.19 20.96
N PRO A 3 52.84 -5.93 21.39
CA PRO A 3 52.43 -5.60 22.75
C PRO A 3 50.93 -5.86 22.91
N GLU A 4 50.56 -6.74 23.85
CA GLU A 4 49.18 -7.12 24.21
C GLU A 4 48.24 -5.91 24.40
N LYS A 5 48.79 -4.74 24.76
CA LYS A 5 48.08 -3.46 24.88
C LYS A 5 47.46 -2.98 23.55
N MET A 6 48.06 -3.32 22.42
CA MET A 6 47.58 -2.89 21.09
C MET A 6 46.35 -3.67 20.65
N LYS A 7 46.22 -4.96 21.03
CA LYS A 7 45.02 -5.78 20.75
C LYS A 7 43.82 -5.35 21.60
N ILE A 8 44.04 -5.04 22.88
CA ILE A 8 42.99 -4.55 23.79
C ILE A 8 42.43 -3.21 23.29
N THR A 9 43.33 -2.31 22.88
CA THR A 9 42.92 -1.02 22.29
C THR A 9 42.08 -1.22 21.02
N PHE A 10 42.44 -2.21 20.19
CA PHE A 10 41.68 -2.56 18.98
C PHE A 10 40.28 -3.12 19.30
N ILE A 11 40.16 -3.98 20.31
CA ILE A 11 38.88 -4.55 20.74
C ILE A 11 37.98 -3.47 21.32
N ILE A 12 38.50 -2.59 22.18
CA ILE A 12 37.74 -1.46 22.73
C ILE A 12 37.27 -0.54 21.61
N TYR A 13 38.15 -0.21 20.66
CA TYR A 13 37.80 0.60 19.50
C TYR A 13 36.73 -0.07 18.64
N PHE A 14 36.83 -1.38 18.40
CA PHE A 14 35.85 -2.16 17.64
C PHE A 14 34.49 -2.23 18.32
N VAL A 15 34.46 -2.43 19.65
CA VAL A 15 33.22 -2.42 20.44
C VAL A 15 32.59 -1.02 20.47
N LEU A 16 33.38 0.04 20.61
CA LEU A 16 32.88 1.42 20.53
C LEU A 16 32.32 1.73 19.13
N LEU A 17 32.98 1.30 18.05
CA LEU A 17 32.47 1.45 16.69
C LEU A 17 31.17 0.66 16.46
N ILE A 18 31.08 -0.58 16.94
CA ILE A 18 29.85 -1.38 16.95
C ILE A 18 28.74 -0.59 17.65
N ASN A 19 28.94 -0.15 18.88
CA ASN A 19 27.92 0.59 19.62
C ASN A 19 27.52 1.92 18.94
N VAL A 20 28.44 2.62 18.27
CA VAL A 20 28.14 3.82 17.47
C VAL A 20 27.32 3.50 16.21
N VAL A 21 27.55 2.34 15.57
CA VAL A 21 26.78 1.89 14.38
C VAL A 21 25.40 1.31 14.77
N PHE A 22 25.29 0.66 15.93
CA PHE A 22 24.05 0.07 16.45
C PHE A 22 23.17 1.07 17.22
N SER A 23 23.72 2.21 17.66
CA SER A 23 22.94 3.30 18.26
C SER A 23 22.24 4.17 17.21
N LYS A 24 21.79 3.57 16.09
CA LYS A 24 20.79 4.24 15.27
C LYS A 24 19.50 4.18 16.08
N PRO A 25 18.92 5.31 16.50
CA PRO A 25 17.54 5.29 16.93
C PRO A 25 16.73 4.68 15.79
N LEU A 26 15.60 4.07 16.14
CA LEU A 26 14.48 3.84 15.23
C LEU A 26 13.95 5.21 14.76
N GLY A 27 14.80 5.97 14.07
CA GLY A 27 14.42 7.06 13.22
C GLY A 27 13.67 6.38 12.11
N SER A 28 12.35 6.49 12.22
CA SER A 28 11.38 6.23 11.17
C SER A 28 11.89 6.90 9.90
N THR A 29 12.73 6.14 9.20
CA THR A 29 12.87 6.14 7.76
C THR A 29 11.44 6.03 7.27
N GLN A 30 11.05 6.93 6.38
CA GLN A 30 9.77 6.93 5.70
C GLN A 30 8.97 5.64 5.90
N GLU A 31 7.78 5.81 6.45
CA GLU A 31 6.61 4.97 6.24
C GLU A 31 6.25 4.94 4.74
N ILE A 32 7.22 4.72 3.86
CA ILE A 32 7.03 4.05 2.58
C ILE A 32 7.16 2.59 2.94
N THR A 33 6.11 2.15 3.61
CA THR A 33 5.65 0.79 3.58
C THR A 33 5.79 0.34 2.11
N THR A 34 6.50 -0.75 1.83
CA THR A 34 5.87 -2.07 1.70
C THR A 34 4.46 -2.15 2.32
N GLU A 35 3.58 -1.19 2.05
CA GLU A 35 2.14 -1.35 2.10
C GLU A 35 1.92 -1.95 0.75
N SER A 36 2.04 -3.28 0.74
CA SER A 36 1.77 -4.07 -0.43
C SER A 36 0.46 -3.56 -1.01
N SER A 37 0.42 -3.43 -2.33
CA SER A 37 -0.78 -3.00 -3.05
C SER A 37 -2.06 -3.73 -2.62
N GLU A 38 -1.88 -4.94 -2.08
CA GLU A 38 -2.85 -5.83 -1.44
C GLU A 38 -3.44 -5.28 -0.13
N GLU A 39 -2.64 -4.70 0.77
CA GLU A 39 -3.15 -4.10 2.02
C GLU A 39 -4.04 -2.87 1.74
N ILE A 40 -3.63 -2.02 0.79
CA ILE A 40 -4.47 -0.91 0.35
C ILE A 40 -5.76 -1.42 -0.30
N GLU A 41 -5.69 -2.49 -1.10
CA GLU A 41 -6.90 -3.08 -1.70
C GLU A 41 -7.84 -3.62 -0.62
N LYS A 42 -7.30 -4.26 0.41
CA LYS A 42 -8.07 -4.75 1.57
C LYS A 42 -8.76 -3.61 2.32
N LYS A 43 -8.09 -2.48 2.55
CA LYS A 43 -8.69 -1.29 3.19
C LYS A 43 -9.83 -0.70 2.35
N ILE A 44 -9.66 -0.63 1.02
CA ILE A 44 -10.71 -0.15 0.11
C ILE A 44 -11.91 -1.09 0.14
N THR A 45 -11.69 -2.40 0.00
CA THR A 45 -12.78 -3.40 0.07
C THR A 45 -13.48 -3.42 1.42
N ALA A 46 -12.76 -3.18 2.52
CA ALA A 46 -13.38 -3.06 3.85
C ALA A 46 -14.32 -1.85 3.91
N CYS A 47 -13.90 -0.69 3.38
CA CYS A 47 -14.76 0.48 3.27
C CYS A 47 -16.00 0.22 2.39
N GLU A 48 -15.86 -0.56 1.31
CA GLU A 48 -16.98 -0.87 0.42
C GLU A 48 -18.12 -1.64 1.10
N GLN A 49 -17.85 -2.35 2.21
CA GLN A 49 -18.86 -3.10 2.96
C GLN A 49 -19.88 -2.20 3.65
N ASP A 50 -19.52 -0.96 3.95
CA ASP A 50 -20.38 0.01 4.65
C ASP A 50 -21.16 0.92 3.68
N CYS A 51 -20.99 0.74 2.37
CA CYS A 51 -21.68 1.54 1.37
C CYS A 51 -23.18 1.21 1.27
N ALA A 52 -24.00 2.25 1.15
CA ALA A 52 -25.38 2.10 0.71
C ALA A 52 -25.41 1.84 -0.82
N ILE A 53 -25.87 0.65 -1.21
CA ILE A 53 -25.92 0.21 -2.62
C ILE A 53 -27.37 0.18 -3.11
N THR A 54 -27.58 0.59 -4.36
CA THR A 54 -28.87 0.56 -5.04
C THR A 54 -29.07 -0.72 -5.83
N MET A 55 -30.33 -1.11 -6.08
CA MET A 55 -30.69 -2.35 -6.79
C MET A 55 -30.88 -2.15 -8.31
N ASP A 56 -30.27 -1.11 -8.89
CA ASP A 56 -30.30 -0.83 -10.32
C ASP A 56 -29.26 -1.65 -11.08
N TYR A 57 -29.64 -2.78 -11.66
CA TYR A 57 -28.70 -3.67 -12.37
C TYR A 57 -28.26 -3.14 -13.76
N GLN A 58 -27.70 -1.93 -13.80
CA GLN A 58 -27.14 -1.30 -15.00
C GLN A 58 -25.62 -1.34 -14.95
N GLN A 59 -25.02 -2.28 -15.68
CA GLN A 59 -23.57 -2.45 -15.69
C GLN A 59 -22.83 -1.18 -16.13
N LYS A 60 -21.68 -0.93 -15.49
CA LYS A 60 -20.75 0.17 -15.78
C LYS A 60 -19.33 -0.39 -15.91
N CYS A 61 -18.53 0.18 -16.80
CA CYS A 61 -17.09 -0.07 -16.83
C CYS A 61 -16.39 1.02 -16.02
N GLY A 62 -15.59 0.62 -15.02
CA GLY A 62 -14.76 1.54 -14.24
C GLY A 62 -13.49 1.94 -14.98
N THR A 63 -12.90 3.08 -14.61
CA THR A 63 -11.57 3.50 -15.09
C THR A 63 -10.44 2.55 -14.67
N ASP A 64 -10.70 1.67 -13.70
CA ASP A 64 -9.81 0.57 -13.30
C ASP A 64 -9.98 -0.70 -14.15
N GLY A 65 -10.86 -0.66 -15.16
CA GLY A 65 -11.14 -1.78 -16.07
C GLY A 65 -12.02 -2.87 -15.46
N LYS A 66 -12.60 -2.66 -14.28
CA LYS A 66 -13.57 -3.59 -13.67
C LYS A 66 -14.99 -3.27 -14.12
N THR A 67 -15.80 -4.31 -14.30
CA THR A 67 -17.25 -4.16 -14.55
C THR A 67 -17.99 -4.13 -13.22
N TYR A 68 -18.71 -3.04 -12.96
CA TYR A 68 -19.59 -2.86 -11.81
C TYR A 68 -21.02 -3.14 -12.22
N VAL A 69 -21.82 -3.81 -11.38
CA VAL A 69 -23.19 -4.20 -11.74
C VAL A 69 -24.19 -3.05 -11.69
N ASN A 70 -23.81 -1.93 -11.07
CA ASN A 70 -24.61 -0.72 -10.95
C ASN A 70 -23.69 0.52 -10.77
N GLN A 71 -24.27 1.72 -10.82
CA GLN A 71 -23.51 2.96 -10.62
C GLN A 71 -23.06 3.14 -9.15
N SER A 72 -23.91 2.78 -8.18
CA SER A 72 -23.60 2.98 -6.75
C SER A 72 -22.32 2.26 -6.29
N LEU A 73 -21.98 1.12 -6.90
CA LEU A 73 -20.74 0.41 -6.61
C LEU A 73 -19.51 1.11 -7.20
N VAL A 74 -19.64 1.79 -8.34
CA VAL A 74 -18.56 2.66 -8.87
C VAL A 74 -18.32 3.81 -7.90
N ASP A 75 -19.38 4.47 -7.46
CA ASP A 75 -19.30 5.63 -6.57
C ASP A 75 -18.73 5.25 -5.19
N CYS A 76 -19.12 4.08 -4.69
CA CYS A 76 -18.58 3.49 -3.47
C CYS A 76 -17.08 3.23 -3.61
N ARG A 77 -16.66 2.56 -4.69
CA ARG A 77 -15.24 2.32 -4.99
C ARG A 77 -14.46 3.63 -5.05
N ASP A 78 -14.98 4.64 -5.73
CA ASP A 78 -14.33 5.95 -5.85
C ASP A 78 -14.09 6.59 -4.49
N THR A 79 -15.14 6.59 -3.65
CA THR A 79 -15.13 7.19 -2.32
C THR A 79 -14.13 6.47 -1.41
N CYS A 80 -14.16 5.14 -1.41
CA CYS A 80 -13.25 4.32 -0.62
C CYS A 80 -11.79 4.37 -1.11
N GLY A 81 -11.58 4.53 -2.42
CA GLY A 81 -10.25 4.65 -3.02
C GLY A 81 -9.62 6.04 -2.91
N LYS A 82 -10.41 7.08 -2.66
CA LYS A 82 -9.96 8.48 -2.62
C LYS A 82 -8.83 8.76 -1.63
N PRO A 83 -8.84 8.28 -0.38
CA PRO A 83 -7.74 8.51 0.57
C PRO A 83 -6.41 7.90 0.12
N TYR A 84 -6.46 6.90 -0.76
CA TYR A 84 -5.29 6.13 -1.22
C TYR A 84 -4.87 6.47 -2.65
N GLY A 85 -5.46 7.51 -3.26
CA GLY A 85 -5.19 7.88 -4.65
C GLY A 85 -5.67 6.85 -5.70
N ARG A 86 -6.55 5.91 -5.32
CA ARG A 86 -7.13 4.88 -6.20
C ARG A 86 -8.58 5.22 -6.58
N ARG A 87 -8.77 6.40 -7.16
CA ARG A 87 -10.09 6.86 -7.64
C ARG A 87 -10.57 5.99 -8.80
N VAL A 88 -11.89 5.75 -8.86
CA VAL A 88 -12.52 4.98 -9.94
C VAL A 88 -13.75 5.75 -10.40
N HIS A 89 -13.84 6.04 -11.69
CA HIS A 89 -15.00 6.68 -12.28
C HIS A 89 -15.60 5.77 -13.34
N THR A 90 -16.82 6.08 -13.78
CA THR A 90 -17.41 5.40 -14.94
C THR A 90 -16.64 5.77 -16.19
N ALA A 91 -15.94 4.80 -16.79
CA ALA A 91 -15.24 4.92 -18.06
C ALA A 91 -16.21 4.80 -19.25
N SER A 92 -17.19 3.89 -19.17
CA SER A 92 -18.22 3.73 -20.20
C SER A 92 -19.53 3.18 -19.63
N GLN A 93 -20.62 3.42 -20.35
CA GLN A 93 -21.89 2.72 -20.12
C GLN A 93 -21.75 1.24 -20.52
N GLY A 94 -22.38 0.33 -19.78
CA GLY A 94 -22.28 -1.11 -20.02
C GLY A 94 -21.00 -1.74 -19.43
N PRO A 95 -20.80 -3.06 -19.63
CA PRO A 95 -19.64 -3.77 -19.10
C PRO A 95 -18.33 -3.39 -19.81
N CYS A 96 -17.20 -3.67 -19.15
CA CYS A 96 -15.90 -3.50 -19.78
C CYS A 96 -15.71 -4.50 -20.95
N PRO A 97 -14.93 -4.14 -21.99
CA PRO A 97 -14.60 -5.05 -23.07
C PRO A 97 -13.93 -6.33 -22.54
N LYS A 98 -14.35 -7.49 -23.05
CA LYS A 98 -13.62 -8.73 -22.79
C LYS A 98 -12.24 -8.65 -23.45
N LYS A 99 -11.18 -9.00 -22.72
CA LYS A 99 -9.87 -9.18 -23.33
C LYS A 99 -9.95 -10.35 -24.31
N THR A 100 -9.89 -10.06 -25.60
CA THR A 100 -9.70 -11.07 -26.64
C THR A 100 -8.24 -11.50 -26.60
N SER A 101 -8.01 -12.79 -26.34
CA SER A 101 -6.70 -13.43 -26.43
C SER A 101 -6.24 -13.58 -27.88
#